data_AF-A0A7V9BFG2-F1
#
_entry.id   AF-A0A7V9BFG2-F1
#
_cell.length_a   1.000
_cell.length_b   1.000
_cell.length_c   1.000
_cell.angle_alpha   90.00
_cell.angle_beta   90.00
_cell.angle_gamma   90.00
#
_symmetry.space_group_name_H-M   'P 1'
#
loop_
_entity.id
_entity.type
_entity.pdbx_description
1 polymer ?
#
loop_
_entity_poly.entity_id
_entity_poly.type
_entity_poly.pdbx_seq_one_letter_code
_entity_poly.pdbx_strand_id
1 'polypeptide(L)'
;MAEAPAGTFTLAHLSDLHCGGQYFVPSLLERAISEINDLKPDLVVCSGDLTTFGFKHEYQEAKRYLDRIECEALVVIPGNHDSRNVGYVHF
;
A
#
# COMPACT_ATOMS: atom_id res chain seq x y z
N MET A 1 -8.70 -14.84 37.97
CA MET A 1 -7.85 -15.15 36.81
C MET A 1 -7.53 -13.82 36.17
N ALA A 2 -6.27 -13.39 36.18
CA ALA A 2 -5.88 -12.12 35.57
C ALA A 2 -5.97 -12.27 34.05
N GLU A 3 -6.73 -11.38 33.42
CA GLU A 3 -6.76 -11.23 31.96
C GLU A 3 -5.36 -10.80 31.53
N ALA A 4 -4.72 -11.58 30.64
CA ALA A 4 -3.44 -11.19 30.08
C ALA A 4 -3.61 -9.83 29.39
N PRO A 5 -2.65 -8.89 29.50
CA PRO A 5 -2.76 -7.62 28.78
C PRO A 5 -2.97 -7.92 27.29
N ALA A 6 -4.03 -7.36 26.72
CA ALA A 6 -4.27 -7.45 25.28
C ALA A 6 -2.97 -7.03 24.56
N GLY A 7 -2.52 -7.85 23.62
CA GLY A 7 -1.27 -7.60 22.89
C GLY A 7 -1.26 -6.20 22.26
N THR A 8 -0.09 -5.62 22.08
CA THR A 8 0.07 -4.34 21.37
C THR A 8 -0.46 -4.47 19.95
N PHE A 9 -1.40 -3.60 19.57
CA PHE A 9 -1.87 -3.50 18.19
C PHE A 9 -0.89 -2.65 17.37
N THR A 10 -0.36 -3.21 16.28
CA THR A 10 0.66 -2.59 15.44
C THR A 10 0.09 -2.28 14.06
N LEU A 11 0.18 -1.01 13.66
CA LEU A 11 -0.25 -0.53 12.35
C LEU A 11 0.96 -0.09 11.53
N ALA A 12 1.06 -0.59 10.29
CA ALA A 12 2.00 -0.05 9.30
C ALA A 12 1.26 0.87 8.32
N HIS A 13 1.83 2.05 8.08
CA HIS A 13 1.22 3.08 7.22
C HIS A 13 2.17 3.44 6.08
N LEU A 14 1.70 3.30 4.85
CA LEU A 14 2.41 3.70 3.64
C LEU A 14 1.51 4.60 2.77
N SER A 15 2.12 5.40 1.91
CA SER A 15 1.42 6.35 1.03
C SER A 15 2.30 6.72 -0.16
N ASP A 16 1.71 7.32 -1.19
CA ASP A 16 2.41 7.99 -2.29
C ASP A 16 3.36 7.08 -3.07
N LEU A 17 2.87 5.88 -3.42
CA LEU A 17 3.64 4.86 -4.14
C LEU A 17 4.04 5.36 -5.54
N HIS A 18 3.14 6.11 -6.19
CA HIS A 18 3.32 6.67 -7.53
C HIS A 18 3.87 5.66 -8.56
N CYS A 19 3.29 4.46 -8.61
CA CYS A 19 3.63 3.47 -9.63
C CYS A 19 3.42 4.02 -11.05
N GLY A 20 4.23 3.55 -12.00
CA GLY A 20 4.24 4.00 -13.40
C GLY A 20 4.97 5.33 -13.69
N GLY A 21 5.42 6.05 -12.66
CA GLY A 21 6.13 7.33 -12.84
C GLY A 21 7.60 7.15 -13.24
N GLN A 22 8.17 8.13 -13.95
CA GLN A 22 9.60 8.13 -14.33
C GLN A 22 10.56 8.07 -13.14
N TYR A 23 10.11 8.53 -11.97
CA TYR A 23 10.87 8.54 -10.72
C TYR A 23 10.50 7.40 -9.79
N PHE A 24 9.63 6.49 -10.22
CA PHE A 24 9.31 5.30 -9.45
C PHE A 24 10.56 4.42 -9.34
N VAL A 25 10.95 4.10 -8.11
CA VAL A 25 12.12 3.25 -7.82
C VAL A 25 11.61 1.95 -7.21
N PRO A 26 11.43 0.88 -8.02
CA PRO A 26 10.93 -0.42 -7.55
C PRO A 26 11.56 -0.91 -6.26
N SER A 27 12.89 -0.85 -6.16
CA SER A 27 13.63 -1.39 -5.02
C SER A 27 13.32 -0.69 -3.69
N LEU A 28 12.88 0.57 -3.71
CA LEU A 28 12.46 1.27 -2.48
C LEU A 28 11.14 0.72 -1.95
N LEU A 29 10.15 0.54 -2.82
CA LEU A 29 8.87 -0.04 -2.43
C LEU A 29 9.02 -1.51 -2.01
N GLU A 30 9.87 -2.28 -2.70
CA GLU A 30 10.17 -3.66 -2.33
C GLU A 30 10.80 -3.77 -0.95
N ARG A 31 11.73 -2.86 -0.63
CA ARG A 31 12.33 -2.79 0.69
C ARG A 31 11.30 -2.42 1.75
N ALA A 32 10.45 -1.42 1.49
CA ALA A 32 9.38 -1.03 2.41
C ALA A 32 8.42 -2.21 2.68
N ILE A 33 8.04 -2.96 1.65
CA ILE A 33 7.21 -4.17 1.80
C ILE A 33 7.92 -5.21 2.67
N SER A 34 9.22 -5.44 2.46
CA SER A 34 10.00 -6.36 3.31
C SER A 34 9.99 -5.93 4.77
N GLU A 35 10.22 -4.65 5.05
CA GLU A 35 10.23 -4.10 6.41
C GLU A 35 8.83 -4.19 7.07
N ILE A 36 7.76 -3.98 6.30
CA ILE A 36 6.38 -4.17 6.74
C ILE A 36 6.12 -5.64 7.09
N ASN A 37 6.53 -6.58 6.24
CA ASN A 37 6.30 -8.01 6.48
C ASN A 37 7.10 -8.50 7.70
N ASP A 38 8.33 -8.02 7.90
CA ASP A 38 9.16 -8.33 9.07
C ASP A 38 8.52 -7.82 10.39
N LEU A 39 7.80 -6.69 10.35
CA LEU A 39 7.10 -6.12 11.49
C LEU A 39 5.89 -6.97 11.93
N LYS A 40 5.30 -7.76 11.03
CA LYS A 40 4.07 -8.54 11.23
C LYS A 40 2.93 -7.69 11.84
N PRO A 41 2.53 -6.58 11.19
CA PRO A 41 1.50 -5.69 11.71
C PRO A 41 0.12 -6.36 11.69
N ASP A 42 -0.75 -5.90 12.57
CA ASP A 42 -2.16 -6.31 12.62
C ASP A 42 -2.99 -5.63 11.53
N LEU A 43 -2.52 -4.49 10.99
CA LEU A 43 -3.16 -3.74 9.92
C LEU A 43 -2.11 -2.97 9.10
N VAL A 44 -2.28 -3.00 7.78
CA VAL A 44 -1.56 -2.14 6.85
C VAL A 44 -2.54 -1.16 6.21
N VAL A 45 -2.19 0.13 6.19
CA VAL A 45 -2.97 1.19 5.54
C VAL A 45 -2.14 1.84 4.45
N CYS A 46 -2.66 1.84 3.23
CA CYS A 46 -2.12 2.57 2.09
C CYS A 46 -3.03 3.76 1.75
N SER A 47 -2.56 4.99 2.03
CA SER A 47 -3.41 6.20 2.07
C SER A 47 -3.45 7.03 0.79
N GLY A 48 -3.21 6.44 -0.37
CA GLY A 48 -3.41 7.11 -1.66
C GLY A 48 -2.16 7.29 -2.50
N ASP A 49 -2.40 7.87 -3.68
CA ASP A 49 -1.44 8.10 -4.74
C ASP A 49 -0.68 6.82 -5.10
N LEU A 50 -1.46 5.75 -5.33
CA LEU A 50 -0.97 4.45 -5.80
C LEU A 50 -0.29 4.57 -7.16
N THR A 51 -0.84 5.43 -8.01
CA THR A 51 -0.45 5.65 -9.39
C THR A 51 0.11 7.06 -9.60
N THR A 52 0.88 7.26 -10.68
CA THR A 52 1.33 8.62 -11.04
C THR A 52 0.27 9.37 -11.85
N PHE A 53 -0.41 8.69 -12.75
CA PHE A 53 -1.32 9.29 -13.71
C PHE A 53 -2.72 8.65 -13.73
N GLY A 54 -3.03 7.70 -12.86
CA GLY A 54 -4.34 7.05 -12.81
C GLY A 54 -4.63 6.10 -13.99
N PHE A 55 -3.62 5.68 -14.76
CA PHE A 55 -3.84 4.73 -15.85
C PHE A 55 -4.01 3.31 -15.32
N LYS A 56 -4.84 2.50 -16.01
CA LYS A 56 -5.09 1.09 -15.65
C LYS A 56 -3.82 0.27 -15.41
N HIS A 57 -2.77 0.46 -16.23
CA HIS A 57 -1.53 -0.31 -16.08
C HIS A 57 -0.73 0.08 -14.83
N GLU A 58 -0.85 1.32 -14.36
CA GLU A 58 -0.22 1.78 -13.11
C GLU A 58 -0.91 1.15 -11.90
N TYR A 59 -2.25 1.03 -11.94
CA TYR A 59 -2.99 0.26 -10.92
C TYR A 59 -2.61 -1.22 -10.90
N GLN A 60 -2.44 -1.83 -12.07
CA GLN A 60 -1.96 -3.22 -12.17
C GLN A 60 -0.55 -3.37 -11.58
N GLU A 61 0.32 -2.37 -11.78
CA GLU A 61 1.64 -2.33 -11.16
C GLU A 61 1.55 -2.18 -9.64
N ALA A 62 0.82 -1.19 -9.13
CA ALA A 62 0.61 -0.99 -7.70
C ALA A 62 0.02 -2.25 -7.02
N LYS A 63 -0.98 -2.89 -7.66
CA LYS A 63 -1.56 -4.14 -7.17
C LYS A 63 -0.52 -5.25 -7.03
N ARG A 64 0.38 -5.43 -8.01
CA ARG A 64 1.44 -6.45 -7.92
C ARG A 64 2.37 -6.23 -6.72
N TYR A 65 2.60 -4.98 -6.32
CA TYR A 65 3.36 -4.68 -5.11
C TYR A 65 2.55 -4.92 -3.84
N LEU A 66 1.32 -4.40 -3.78
CA LEU A 66 0.46 -4.55 -2.61
C LEU A 66 0.10 -6.02 -2.33
N ASP A 67 -0.04 -6.85 -3.36
CA ASP A 67 -0.30 -8.31 -3.22
C ASP A 67 0.87 -9.06 -2.54
N ARG A 68 2.04 -8.43 -2.36
CA ARG A 68 3.21 -9.00 -1.65
C ARG A 68 3.22 -8.66 -0.16
N ILE A 69 2.29 -7.84 0.32
CA ILE A 69 2.18 -7.51 1.74
C ILE A 69 1.57 -8.71 2.48
N GLU A 70 2.31 -9.25 3.44
CA GLU A 70 1.92 -10.38 4.27
C GLU A 70 1.15 -9.91 5.50
N CYS A 71 -0.03 -9.31 5.27
CA CYS A 71 -0.95 -8.89 6.33
C CYS A 71 -2.38 -9.20 5.91
N GLU A 72 -3.16 -9.82 6.80
CA GLU A 72 -4.56 -10.18 6.51
C GLU A 72 -5.45 -8.94 6.35
N ALA A 73 -5.18 -7.89 7.14
CA ALA A 73 -5.90 -6.63 7.07
C ALA A 73 -5.09 -5.59 6.28
N LEU A 74 -5.51 -5.36 5.04
CA LEU A 74 -4.96 -4.31 4.17
C LEU A 74 -6.09 -3.35 3.76
N VAL A 75 -5.94 -2.08 4.13
CA VAL A 75 -6.84 -1.00 3.71
C VAL A 75 -6.13 -0.12 2.70
N VAL A 76 -6.74 0.08 1.54
CA VAL A 76 -6.20 0.91 0.47
C VAL A 76 -7.23 1.98 0.11
N ILE A 77 -6.80 3.22 -0.01
CA ILE A 77 -7.64 4.39 -0.28
C ILE A 77 -7.02 5.12 -1.48
N PRO A 78 -7.81 5.67 -2.43
CA PRO A 78 -7.24 6.39 -3.56
C PRO A 78 -6.82 7.81 -3.16
N GLY A 79 -5.77 8.32 -3.78
CA GLY A 79 -5.37 9.73 -3.73
C GLY A 79 -5.86 10.54 -4.92
N ASN A 80 -5.35 11.77 -5.08
CA ASN A 80 -5.75 12.63 -6.19
C ASN A 80 -5.10 12.24 -7.52
N HIS A 81 -3.91 11.61 -7.50
CA HIS A 81 -3.28 11.10 -8.72
C HIS A 81 -4.04 9.90 -9.29
N ASP A 82 -4.57 9.07 -8.41
CA ASP A 82 -5.39 7.90 -8.72
C ASP A 82 -6.66 8.26 -9.50
N SER A 83 -7.24 9.44 -9.25
CA SER A 83 -8.47 9.88 -9.94
C SER A 83 -8.23 10.43 -11.36
N ARG A 84 -6.98 10.59 -11.79
CA ARG A 84 -6.63 11.11 -13.14
C ARG A 84 -6.93 10.08 -14.22
N ASN A 85 -7.11 10.54 -15.46
CA ASN A 85 -7.26 9.67 -16.64
C ASN A 85 -8.27 8.52 -16.45
N VAL A 86 -9.46 8.83 -15.94
CA VAL A 86 -10.53 7.87 -15.57
C VAL A 86 -10.15 6.82 -14.53
N GLY A 87 -9.10 7.07 -13.76
CA GLY A 87 -8.60 6.15 -12.75
C GLY A 87 -9.56 5.88 -11.60
N TYR A 88 -10.54 6.76 -11.33
CA TYR A 88 -11.66 6.46 -10.42
C TYR A 88 -12.55 5.29 -10.88
N VAL A 89 -12.46 4.88 -12.15
CA VAL A 89 -13.12 3.68 -12.71
C VAL A 89 -12.20 2.45 -12.60
N HIS A 90 -10.91 2.65 -12.34
CA HIS A 90 -9.89 1.60 -12.31
C HIS A 90 -9.49 1.17 -10.90
N PHE A 91 -9.60 2.08 -9.92
CA PHE A 91 -9.49 1.78 -8.49
C PHE A 91 -10.59 0.81 -8.06
#